data_AF-A0AAW0G306-F1
#
_entry.id   AF-A0AAW0G306-F1
#
_cell.length_a   1.000
_cell.length_b   1.000
_cell.length_c   1.000
_cell.angle_alpha   90.00
_cell.angle_beta   90.00
_cell.angle_gamma   90.00
#
_symmetry.space_group_name_H-M   'P 1'
#
loop_
_entity.id
_entity.type
_entity.pdbx_description
1 polymer ?
#
loop_
_entity_poly.entity_id
_entity_poly.type
_entity_poly.pdbx_seq_one_letter_code
_entity_poly.pdbx_strand_id
1 'polypeptide(L)'
;MIMAGTDTLYVTPTKTTGDDLPNELLLPIFAHLPLKSLIASRGVCRRWRYLVTSADLDPERRRLLTLYLRATDTPSFLVTRSEIIAALTPFDRSSFIQMVRDNGIKVLPKEFRMWIEEWPAKAAIGWIWPGLDCTFYRGETSACRRHDFANTLGHNPPWIKTVTYHKRKSEKLRPHTLFKGRATSFLPFGIELSTENNLSWGEPEDSEEAMRQDEDDVMVSFDLTVMCVQKSDAIGPEWLVLDGRRGGEEMKGCVFKGSYGTRAGDVISDGWIEFLERELKRGEDVLNGYVAPTLVEYNFLGIGCPDSNDPPLL
;
A
#
# COMPACT_ATOMS: atom_id res chain seq x y z
N MET A 1 -67.29 22.62 -45.27
CA MET A 1 -67.03 21.67 -44.18
C MET A 1 -65.53 21.57 -44.03
N ILE A 2 -64.96 22.37 -43.12
CA ILE A 2 -63.50 22.50 -42.93
C ILE A 2 -63.11 21.48 -41.86
N MET A 3 -62.41 20.44 -42.26
CA MET A 3 -61.85 19.44 -41.34
C MET A 3 -60.62 20.06 -40.68
N ALA A 4 -60.79 20.56 -39.46
CA ALA A 4 -59.67 21.00 -38.63
C ALA A 4 -58.83 19.76 -38.25
N GLY A 5 -57.71 19.57 -38.93
CA GLY A 5 -56.71 18.57 -38.59
C GLY A 5 -56.03 18.98 -37.28
N THR A 6 -56.28 18.22 -36.21
CA THR A 6 -55.55 18.35 -34.96
C THR A 6 -54.17 17.71 -35.13
N ASP A 7 -53.19 18.48 -35.61
CA ASP A 7 -51.79 18.10 -35.59
C ASP A 7 -51.35 17.89 -34.14
N THR A 8 -51.35 16.63 -33.72
CA THR A 8 -50.89 16.22 -32.40
C THR A 8 -49.37 16.13 -32.49
N LEU A 9 -48.68 17.19 -32.08
CA LEU A 9 -47.21 17.21 -32.03
C LEU A 9 -46.73 16.19 -30.99
N TYR A 10 -46.24 15.05 -31.46
CA TYR A 10 -45.57 14.06 -30.62
C TYR A 10 -44.21 14.60 -30.21
N VAL A 11 -44.12 15.15 -28.99
CA VAL A 11 -42.83 15.45 -28.35
C VAL A 11 -42.20 14.13 -27.95
N THR A 12 -41.19 13.68 -28.71
CA THR A 12 -40.37 12.55 -28.29
C THR A 12 -39.55 12.99 -27.06
N PRO A 13 -39.69 12.34 -25.91
CA PRO A 13 -38.92 12.70 -24.73
C PRO A 13 -37.43 12.58 -25.04
N THR A 14 -36.70 13.70 -24.95
CA THR A 14 -35.25 13.69 -25.06
C THR A 14 -34.70 12.94 -23.85
N LYS A 15 -33.89 11.91 -24.12
CA LYS A 15 -33.27 11.11 -23.06
C LYS A 15 -32.24 11.99 -22.35
N THR A 16 -32.56 12.43 -21.14
CA THR A 16 -31.62 13.15 -20.28
C THR A 16 -30.39 12.27 -20.05
N THR A 17 -29.23 12.81 -20.38
CA THR A 17 -27.93 12.17 -20.16
C THR A 17 -27.34 12.63 -18.83
N GLY A 18 -26.32 11.93 -18.32
CA GLY A 18 -25.62 12.37 -17.12
C GLY A 18 -24.96 13.76 -17.26
N ASP A 19 -24.71 14.20 -18.51
CA ASP A 19 -24.15 15.52 -18.80
C ASP A 19 -25.17 16.65 -18.65
N ASP A 20 -26.47 16.34 -18.62
CA ASP A 20 -27.51 17.35 -18.39
C ASP A 20 -27.69 17.67 -16.89
N LEU A 21 -27.04 16.90 -16.00
CA LEU A 21 -27.10 17.14 -14.56
C LEU A 21 -26.25 18.37 -14.18
N PRO A 22 -26.76 19.24 -13.27
CA PRO A 22 -25.99 20.33 -12.71
C PRO A 22 -24.82 19.82 -11.84
N ASN A 23 -23.74 20.61 -11.75
CA ASN A 23 -22.51 20.20 -11.05
C ASN A 23 -22.75 19.94 -9.56
N GLU A 24 -23.69 20.66 -8.96
CA GLU A 24 -24.13 20.57 -7.57
C GLU A 24 -24.69 19.18 -7.23
N LEU A 25 -25.23 18.46 -8.22
CA LEU A 25 -25.68 17.08 -8.06
C LEU A 25 -24.58 16.06 -8.36
N LEU A 26 -23.70 16.36 -9.31
CA LEU A 26 -22.61 15.44 -9.70
C LEU A 26 -21.51 15.36 -8.63
N LEU A 27 -21.14 16.47 -7.99
CA LEU A 27 -20.05 16.50 -7.01
C LEU A 27 -20.34 15.59 -5.78
N PRO A 28 -21.53 15.62 -5.15
CA PRO A 28 -21.87 14.68 -4.08
C PRO A 28 -21.91 13.23 -4.56
N ILE A 29 -22.33 12.96 -5.80
CA ILE A 29 -22.30 11.60 -6.37
C ILE A 29 -20.85 11.10 -6.41
N PHE A 30 -19.92 11.88 -6.97
CA PHE A 30 -18.50 11.51 -7.03
C PHE A 30 -17.89 11.30 -5.65
N ALA A 31 -18.24 12.10 -4.63
CA ALA A 31 -17.76 11.92 -3.27
C ALA A 31 -18.03 10.51 -2.68
N HIS A 32 -19.09 9.84 -3.15
CA HIS A 32 -19.52 8.52 -2.67
C HIS A 32 -19.10 7.37 -3.59
N LEU A 33 -18.48 7.64 -4.75
CA LEU A 33 -18.07 6.59 -5.66
C LEU A 33 -16.80 5.87 -5.15
N PRO A 34 -16.71 4.53 -5.32
CA PRO A 34 -15.47 3.81 -5.06
C PRO A 34 -14.40 4.19 -6.10
N LEU A 35 -13.13 3.97 -5.77
CA LEU A 35 -11.96 4.34 -6.57
C LEU A 35 -12.06 3.90 -8.04
N LYS A 36 -12.49 2.67 -8.31
CA LYS A 36 -12.65 2.16 -9.70
C LYS A 36 -13.64 2.98 -10.50
N SER A 37 -14.77 3.34 -9.87
CA SER A 37 -15.79 4.17 -10.50
C SER A 37 -15.30 5.59 -10.70
N LEU A 38 -14.47 6.13 -9.79
CA LEU A 38 -13.81 7.43 -9.98
C LEU A 38 -12.82 7.40 -11.15
N ILE A 39 -12.00 6.36 -11.27
CA ILE A 39 -11.08 6.16 -12.39
C ILE A 39 -11.86 6.14 -13.71
N ALA A 40 -12.88 5.29 -13.82
CA ALA A 40 -13.72 5.19 -15.01
C ALA A 40 -14.43 6.53 -15.33
N SER A 41 -14.96 7.22 -14.31
CA SER A 41 -15.62 8.53 -14.45
C SER A 41 -14.70 9.59 -15.06
N ARG A 42 -13.42 9.63 -14.66
CA ARG A 42 -12.43 10.56 -15.24
C ARG A 42 -12.18 10.33 -16.73
N GLY A 43 -12.51 9.14 -17.18
CA GLY A 43 -12.34 8.72 -18.55
C GLY A 43 -13.50 9.13 -19.48
N VAL A 44 -14.70 9.38 -18.94
CA VAL A 44 -15.91 9.67 -19.73
C VAL A 44 -15.76 10.91 -20.61
N CYS A 45 -15.45 12.07 -20.01
CA CYS A 45 -15.24 13.32 -20.74
C CYS A 45 -14.39 14.31 -19.92
N ARG A 46 -13.98 15.44 -20.53
CA ARG A 46 -13.17 16.48 -19.86
C ARG A 46 -13.87 17.06 -18.62
N ARG A 47 -15.19 17.25 -18.69
CA ARG A 47 -15.99 17.79 -17.58
C ARG A 47 -15.97 16.84 -16.38
N TRP A 48 -16.22 15.55 -16.59
CA TRP A 48 -16.21 14.56 -15.52
C TRP A 48 -14.83 14.42 -14.87
N ARG A 49 -13.76 14.46 -15.68
CA ARG A 49 -12.38 14.47 -15.15
C ARG A 49 -12.11 15.63 -14.21
N TYR A 50 -12.58 16.83 -14.56
CA TYR A 50 -12.48 18.01 -13.71
C TYR A 50 -13.32 17.83 -12.43
N LEU A 51 -14.60 17.46 -12.58
CA LEU A 51 -15.51 17.29 -11.44
C LEU A 51 -15.03 16.23 -10.43
N VAL A 52 -14.50 15.10 -10.89
CA VAL A 52 -13.92 14.08 -10.00
C VAL A 52 -12.77 14.64 -9.16
N THR A 53 -11.94 15.51 -9.74
CA THR A 53 -10.81 16.13 -9.02
C THR A 53 -11.31 17.17 -8.01
N SER A 54 -12.39 17.88 -8.35
CA SER A 54 -13.01 18.92 -7.53
C SER A 54 -13.99 18.39 -6.47
N ALA A 55 -14.42 17.13 -6.57
CA ALA A 55 -15.33 16.51 -5.62
C ALA A 55 -14.68 16.42 -4.22
N ASP A 56 -15.49 16.48 -3.17
CA ASP A 56 -15.05 16.33 -1.79
C ASP A 56 -14.85 14.84 -1.44
N LEU A 57 -13.80 14.26 -2.00
CA LEU A 57 -13.45 12.87 -1.79
C LEU A 57 -12.86 12.67 -0.39
N ASP A 58 -13.20 11.52 0.21
CA ASP A 58 -12.50 10.97 1.37
C ASP A 58 -10.96 11.08 1.18
N PRO A 59 -10.19 11.56 2.18
CA PRO A 59 -8.77 11.86 2.03
C PRO A 59 -7.95 10.67 1.50
N GLU A 60 -8.18 9.47 2.04
CA GLU A 60 -7.49 8.24 1.65
C GLU A 60 -7.84 7.85 0.21
N ARG A 61 -9.11 8.01 -0.20
CA ARG A 61 -9.53 7.75 -1.58
C ARG A 61 -8.91 8.76 -2.56
N ARG A 62 -8.81 10.03 -2.17
CA ARG A 62 -8.13 11.07 -2.96
C ARG A 62 -6.64 10.74 -3.14
N ARG A 63 -5.97 10.31 -2.07
CA ARG A 63 -4.56 9.87 -2.11
C ARG A 63 -4.39 8.66 -3.03
N LEU A 64 -5.23 7.63 -2.92
CA LEU A 64 -5.20 6.46 -3.82
C LEU A 64 -5.46 6.86 -5.28
N LEU A 65 -6.41 7.75 -5.54
CA LEU A 65 -6.66 8.24 -6.91
C LEU A 65 -5.44 8.97 -7.47
N THR A 66 -4.79 9.81 -6.65
CA THR A 66 -3.57 10.52 -7.03
C THR A 66 -2.43 9.55 -7.33
N LEU A 67 -2.23 8.55 -6.46
CA LEU A 67 -1.25 7.49 -6.65
C LEU A 67 -1.51 6.68 -7.92
N TYR A 68 -2.77 6.33 -8.21
CA TYR A 68 -3.13 5.61 -9.43
C TYR A 68 -2.74 6.40 -10.68
N LEU A 69 -3.11 7.68 -10.74
CA LEU A 69 -2.80 8.54 -11.89
C LEU A 69 -1.30 8.70 -12.08
N ARG A 70 -0.55 8.91 -10.98
CA ARG A 70 0.91 8.95 -11.03
C ARG A 70 1.49 7.63 -11.53
N ALA A 71 1.06 6.51 -10.98
CA ALA A 71 1.55 5.19 -11.37
C ALA A 71 1.32 4.92 -12.86
N THR A 72 0.16 5.27 -13.41
CA THR A 72 -0.12 5.08 -14.85
C THR A 72 0.72 5.94 -15.78
N ASP A 73 1.25 7.07 -15.28
CA ASP A 73 2.12 7.97 -16.04
C ASP A 73 3.62 7.62 -15.88
N THR A 74 3.96 6.73 -14.94
CA THR A 74 5.34 6.33 -14.63
C THR A 74 5.85 5.22 -15.59
N PRO A 75 7.03 5.37 -16.22
CA PRO A 75 7.59 4.35 -17.11
C PRO A 75 7.82 2.97 -16.46
N SER A 76 8.26 2.93 -15.20
CA SER A 76 8.52 1.67 -14.49
C SER A 76 7.25 0.83 -14.31
N PHE A 77 6.10 1.48 -14.11
CA PHE A 77 4.81 0.82 -14.06
C PHE A 77 4.43 0.23 -15.43
N LEU A 78 4.56 1.01 -16.51
CA LEU A 78 4.23 0.57 -17.87
C LEU A 78 5.05 -0.65 -18.30
N VAL A 79 6.35 -0.67 -17.99
CA VAL A 79 7.25 -1.80 -18.31
C VAL A 79 6.80 -3.09 -17.61
N THR A 80 6.39 -3.01 -16.35
CA THR A 80 5.99 -4.21 -15.57
C THR A 80 4.54 -4.66 -15.82
N ARG A 81 3.75 -3.87 -16.55
CA ARG A 81 2.29 -4.06 -16.62
C ARG A 81 1.87 -5.38 -17.28
N SER A 82 2.50 -5.76 -18.39
CA SER A 82 2.18 -7.00 -19.09
C SER A 82 2.49 -8.23 -18.22
N GLU A 83 3.62 -8.21 -17.51
CA GLU A 83 4.02 -9.26 -16.59
C GLU A 83 3.04 -9.37 -15.40
N ILE A 84 2.66 -8.24 -14.80
CA ILE A 84 1.65 -8.20 -13.73
C ILE A 84 0.33 -8.81 -14.20
N ILE A 85 -0.16 -8.42 -15.39
CA ILE A 85 -1.42 -8.93 -15.93
C ILE A 85 -1.35 -10.45 -16.13
N ALA A 86 -0.23 -10.96 -16.65
CA ALA A 86 -0.03 -12.39 -16.84
C ALA A 86 0.02 -13.19 -15.53
N ALA A 87 0.47 -12.55 -14.44
CA ALA A 87 0.59 -13.17 -13.12
C ALA A 87 -0.65 -13.04 -12.22
N LEU A 88 -1.70 -12.34 -12.68
CA LEU A 88 -2.93 -12.17 -11.89
C LEU A 88 -3.71 -13.48 -11.78
N THR A 89 -4.12 -13.81 -10.57
CA THR A 89 -5.00 -14.93 -10.27
C THR A 89 -6.38 -14.43 -9.80
N PRO A 90 -7.44 -15.25 -9.89
CA PRO A 90 -8.72 -14.92 -9.28
C PRO A 90 -8.54 -14.63 -7.78
N PHE A 91 -8.97 -13.44 -7.35
CA PHE A 91 -8.78 -12.98 -5.98
C PHE A 91 -10.08 -12.48 -5.38
N ASP A 92 -10.54 -13.15 -4.32
CA ASP A 92 -11.70 -12.73 -3.53
C ASP A 92 -11.25 -11.77 -2.41
N ARG A 93 -11.53 -10.49 -2.63
CA ARG A 93 -11.21 -9.40 -1.71
C ARG A 93 -11.91 -9.54 -0.36
N SER A 94 -13.17 -9.96 -0.37
CA SER A 94 -13.99 -10.07 0.84
C SER A 94 -13.51 -11.23 1.70
N SER A 95 -13.22 -12.37 1.06
CA SER A 95 -12.62 -13.53 1.72
C SER A 95 -11.25 -13.18 2.31
N PHE A 96 -10.40 -12.44 1.59
CA PHE A 96 -9.10 -12.00 2.10
C PHE A 96 -9.24 -11.12 3.36
N ILE A 97 -10.12 -10.10 3.32
CA ILE A 97 -10.34 -9.25 4.49
C ILE A 97 -10.89 -10.04 5.68
N GLN A 98 -11.81 -10.98 5.42
CA GLN A 98 -12.35 -11.82 6.48
C GLN A 98 -11.27 -12.71 7.09
N MET A 99 -10.44 -13.34 6.26
CA MET A 99 -9.30 -14.14 6.70
C MET A 99 -8.35 -13.33 7.60
N VAL A 100 -8.02 -12.09 7.22
CA VAL A 100 -7.17 -11.21 8.04
C VAL A 100 -7.83 -10.91 9.39
N ARG A 101 -9.15 -10.71 9.42
CA ARG A 101 -9.90 -10.51 10.68
C ARG A 101 -9.93 -11.76 11.55
N ASP A 102 -10.09 -12.93 10.95
CA ASP A 102 -10.10 -14.22 11.64
C ASP A 102 -8.75 -14.52 12.31
N ASN A 103 -7.66 -13.87 11.87
CA ASN A 103 -6.35 -13.88 12.53
C ASN A 103 -6.24 -12.91 13.73
N GLY A 104 -7.36 -12.48 14.30
CA GLY A 104 -7.42 -11.68 15.53
C GLY A 104 -7.38 -10.17 15.33
N ILE A 105 -7.35 -9.68 14.09
CA ILE A 105 -7.32 -8.24 13.78
C ILE A 105 -8.74 -7.69 13.77
N LYS A 106 -9.11 -6.90 14.78
CA LYS A 106 -10.47 -6.36 14.91
C LYS A 106 -10.77 -5.26 13.89
N VAL A 107 -9.81 -4.37 13.67
CA VAL A 107 -9.98 -3.21 12.79
C VAL A 107 -8.74 -3.06 11.92
N LEU A 108 -8.91 -3.10 10.60
CA LEU A 108 -7.81 -2.90 9.66
C LEU A 108 -7.46 -1.41 9.49
N PRO A 109 -6.21 -1.07 9.12
CA PRO A 109 -5.87 0.28 8.67
C PRO A 109 -6.77 0.67 7.51
N LYS A 110 -7.38 1.86 7.58
CA LYS A 110 -8.37 2.32 6.60
C LYS A 110 -7.78 2.35 5.19
N GLU A 111 -6.56 2.88 5.04
CA GLU A 111 -5.82 2.91 3.78
C GLU A 111 -5.61 1.52 3.18
N PHE A 112 -5.14 0.57 4.00
CA PHE A 112 -4.88 -0.80 3.56
C PHE A 112 -6.17 -1.50 3.13
N ARG A 113 -7.24 -1.37 3.94
CA ARG A 113 -8.55 -1.93 3.61
C ARG A 113 -9.09 -1.35 2.29
N MET A 114 -9.08 -0.03 2.15
CA MET A 114 -9.57 0.64 0.94
C MET A 114 -8.76 0.24 -0.29
N TRP A 115 -7.45 0.07 -0.15
CA TRP A 115 -6.60 -0.46 -1.21
C TRP A 115 -7.00 -1.87 -1.63
N ILE A 116 -7.20 -2.81 -0.69
CA ILE A 116 -7.67 -4.17 -1.03
C ILE A 116 -9.03 -4.14 -1.74
N GLU A 117 -10.00 -3.39 -1.22
CA GLU A 117 -11.37 -3.35 -1.72
C GLU A 117 -11.45 -2.66 -3.10
N GLU A 118 -10.79 -1.52 -3.25
CA GLU A 118 -11.04 -0.60 -4.35
C GLU A 118 -9.90 -0.53 -5.39
N TRP A 119 -8.66 -0.93 -5.06
CA TRP A 119 -7.55 -0.82 -6.03
C TRP A 119 -7.74 -1.74 -7.26
N PRO A 120 -7.44 -1.26 -8.48
CA PRO A 120 -7.42 -2.10 -9.67
C PRO A 120 -6.27 -3.12 -9.60
N ALA A 121 -6.59 -4.42 -9.64
CA ALA A 121 -5.58 -5.48 -9.56
C ALA A 121 -4.51 -5.38 -10.66
N LYS A 122 -4.91 -4.95 -11.86
CA LYS A 122 -4.01 -4.70 -13.01
C LYS A 122 -3.04 -3.53 -12.81
N ALA A 123 -3.23 -2.75 -11.74
CA ALA A 123 -2.38 -1.63 -11.39
C ALA A 123 -1.54 -1.92 -10.13
N ALA A 124 -1.18 -3.18 -9.88
CA ALA A 124 -0.28 -3.54 -8.79
C ALA A 124 1.03 -2.73 -8.89
N ILE A 125 1.44 -2.11 -7.79
CA ILE A 125 2.70 -1.35 -7.73
C ILE A 125 3.75 -2.28 -7.15
N GLY A 126 4.91 -2.34 -7.80
CA GLY A 126 6.06 -3.04 -7.22
C GLY A 126 5.87 -4.55 -7.02
N TRP A 127 4.95 -5.20 -7.75
CA TRP A 127 4.53 -6.59 -7.52
C TRP A 127 3.81 -6.83 -6.18
N ILE A 128 3.31 -5.78 -5.54
CA ILE A 128 2.59 -5.83 -4.27
C ILE A 128 1.10 -5.89 -4.57
N TRP A 129 0.54 -7.09 -4.59
CA TRP A 129 -0.91 -7.33 -4.66
C TRP A 129 -1.22 -8.77 -4.22
N PRO A 130 -2.21 -9.02 -3.34
CA PRO A 130 -2.45 -10.38 -2.84
C PRO A 130 -2.99 -11.35 -3.91
N GLY A 131 -3.57 -10.83 -4.99
CA GLY A 131 -4.06 -11.62 -6.12
C GLY A 131 -3.00 -11.88 -7.22
N LEU A 132 -1.71 -11.76 -6.91
CA LEU A 132 -0.64 -12.18 -7.82
C LEU A 132 -0.15 -13.57 -7.43
N ASP A 133 0.14 -14.40 -8.42
CA ASP A 133 0.76 -15.70 -8.20
C ASP A 133 2.16 -15.54 -7.60
N CYS A 134 2.33 -15.98 -6.35
CA CYS A 134 3.61 -15.92 -5.64
C CYS A 134 4.68 -16.84 -6.26
N THR A 135 4.32 -17.75 -7.16
CA THR A 135 5.25 -18.68 -7.85
C THR A 135 5.77 -18.14 -9.18
N PHE A 136 5.09 -17.14 -9.77
CA PHE A 136 5.42 -16.58 -11.08
C PHE A 136 6.85 -15.98 -11.14
N TYR A 137 7.41 -15.64 -9.97
CA TYR A 137 8.75 -15.06 -9.83
C TYR A 137 9.93 -16.00 -10.11
N ARG A 138 9.71 -17.30 -10.35
CA ARG A 138 10.80 -18.27 -10.56
C ARG A 138 11.34 -18.37 -11.99
N GLY A 139 10.88 -17.53 -12.92
CA GLY A 139 11.37 -17.53 -14.30
C GLY A 139 12.66 -16.72 -14.51
N GLU A 140 13.63 -17.27 -15.24
CA GLU A 140 14.94 -16.65 -15.53
C GLU A 140 14.90 -15.45 -16.51
N THR A 141 13.73 -15.14 -17.09
CA THR A 141 13.63 -14.35 -18.34
C THR A 141 13.18 -12.89 -18.19
N SER A 142 12.85 -12.39 -16.99
CA SER A 142 12.47 -10.97 -16.84
C SER A 142 13.71 -10.08 -16.81
N ALA A 143 13.82 -9.17 -17.78
CA ALA A 143 14.85 -8.11 -17.82
C ALA A 143 14.78 -7.19 -16.58
N CYS A 144 13.65 -7.21 -15.86
CA CYS A 144 13.51 -6.65 -14.53
C CYS A 144 13.85 -7.75 -13.51
N ARG A 145 15.12 -8.19 -13.45
CA ARG A 145 15.62 -9.12 -12.42
C ARG A 145 15.45 -8.51 -11.02
N ARG A 146 14.24 -8.59 -10.50
CA ARG A 146 13.87 -8.30 -9.12
C ARG A 146 13.95 -9.59 -8.31
N HIS A 147 15.00 -10.40 -8.51
CA HIS A 147 15.21 -11.66 -7.80
C HIS A 147 15.07 -11.51 -6.27
N ASP A 148 15.21 -10.27 -5.77
CA ASP A 148 15.09 -9.93 -4.37
C ASP A 148 13.68 -9.48 -3.93
N PHE A 149 12.59 -9.68 -4.68
CA PHE A 149 11.26 -9.26 -4.20
C PHE A 149 10.21 -10.35 -4.35
N ALA A 150 10.03 -11.14 -3.29
CA ALA A 150 8.90 -12.05 -3.18
C ALA A 150 7.67 -11.28 -2.68
N ASN A 151 6.58 -11.34 -3.45
CA ASN A 151 5.27 -10.84 -3.03
C ASN A 151 4.71 -11.74 -1.90
N THR A 152 4.98 -11.37 -0.65
CA THR A 152 4.54 -12.18 0.49
C THR A 152 3.06 -11.97 0.82
N LEU A 153 2.42 -10.94 0.26
CA LEU A 153 0.96 -10.78 0.35
C LEU A 153 0.20 -11.85 -0.44
N GLY A 154 0.81 -12.39 -1.50
CA GLY A 154 0.23 -13.45 -2.33
C GLY A 154 0.26 -14.84 -1.67
N HIS A 155 0.90 -14.98 -0.49
CA HIS A 155 0.77 -16.20 0.29
C HIS A 155 -0.68 -16.34 0.78
N ASN A 156 -1.21 -17.56 0.72
CA ASN A 156 -2.52 -17.89 1.25
C ASN A 156 -2.38 -18.96 2.35
N PRO A 157 -2.50 -18.60 3.64
CA PRO A 157 -2.77 -17.25 4.15
C PRO A 157 -1.52 -16.34 4.12
N PRO A 158 -1.69 -15.00 4.12
CA PRO A 158 -0.57 -14.08 4.27
C PRO A 158 0.06 -14.27 5.65
N TRP A 159 1.36 -13.99 5.77
CA TRP A 159 2.06 -14.18 7.04
C TRP A 159 1.71 -13.08 8.03
N ILE A 160 0.75 -13.37 8.90
CA ILE A 160 0.33 -12.51 10.02
C ILE A 160 0.88 -13.10 11.32
N LYS A 161 1.48 -12.25 12.16
CA LYS A 161 1.97 -12.65 13.48
C LYS A 161 1.74 -11.56 14.51
N THR A 162 1.40 -11.97 15.73
CA THR A 162 1.45 -11.11 16.91
C THR A 162 2.82 -11.23 17.56
N VAL A 163 3.45 -10.09 17.77
CA VAL A 163 4.76 -9.93 18.38
C VAL A 163 4.58 -9.17 19.69
N THR A 164 4.89 -9.82 20.80
CA THR A 164 4.92 -9.19 22.12
C THR A 164 6.34 -8.74 22.44
N TYR A 165 6.50 -7.46 22.71
CA TYR A 165 7.75 -6.88 23.18
C TYR A 165 7.72 -6.76 24.69
N HIS A 166 8.79 -7.17 25.37
CA HIS A 166 8.95 -6.96 26.80
C HIS A 166 10.14 -6.04 27.04
N LYS A 167 9.90 -4.87 27.65
CA LYS A 167 10.97 -4.00 28.13
C LYS A 167 11.35 -4.46 29.55
N ARG A 168 12.58 -4.97 29.72
CA ARG A 168 13.15 -5.21 31.04
C ARG A 168 13.97 -3.99 31.45
N LYS A 169 13.59 -3.30 32.53
CA LYS A 169 14.41 -2.24 33.12
C LYS A 169 15.64 -2.94 33.73
N SER A 170 16.83 -2.68 33.19
CA SER A 170 18.06 -3.29 33.72
C SER A 170 18.48 -2.51 34.96
N GLU A 171 18.25 -3.08 36.13
CA GLU A 171 18.37 -2.33 37.38
C GLU A 171 19.82 -2.02 37.81
N LYS A 172 20.86 -2.74 37.35
CA LYS A 172 22.23 -2.57 37.90
C LYS A 172 23.40 -2.79 36.92
N LEU A 173 23.21 -2.64 35.61
CA LEU A 173 24.33 -2.79 34.69
C LEU A 173 25.00 -1.45 34.37
N ARG A 174 26.33 -1.44 34.53
CA ARG A 174 27.26 -0.33 34.28
C ARG A 174 26.92 0.43 32.98
N PRO A 175 27.23 1.74 32.88
CA PRO A 175 26.84 2.64 31.78
C PRO A 175 27.26 2.25 30.35
N HIS A 176 27.84 1.06 30.14
CA HIS A 176 28.28 0.55 28.84
C HIS A 176 27.69 -0.83 28.48
N THR A 177 26.68 -1.32 29.21
CA THR A 177 26.13 -2.66 28.94
C THR A 177 24.81 -2.57 28.17
N LEU A 178 24.82 -3.12 26.95
CA LEU A 178 23.72 -3.10 25.98
C LEU A 178 22.41 -3.66 26.54
N PHE A 179 21.30 -2.99 26.18
CA PHE A 179 19.92 -3.39 26.46
C PHE A 179 19.55 -4.71 25.76
N LYS A 180 18.88 -5.63 26.45
CA LYS A 180 18.27 -6.84 25.86
C LYS A 180 16.77 -6.90 26.11
N GLY A 181 15.99 -6.35 25.18
CA GLY A 181 14.58 -6.73 25.01
C GLY A 181 14.53 -8.10 24.34
N ARG A 182 13.69 -9.01 24.84
CA ARG A 182 13.49 -10.35 24.27
C ARG A 182 12.08 -10.42 23.71
N ALA A 183 11.96 -10.61 22.40
CA ALA A 183 10.67 -10.96 21.79
C ALA A 183 10.30 -12.39 22.25
N THR A 184 9.06 -12.60 22.70
CA THR A 184 8.59 -13.93 23.14
C THR A 184 8.19 -14.83 22.00
N SER A 185 8.01 -14.29 20.79
CA SER A 185 7.72 -15.04 19.57
C SER A 185 8.79 -14.83 18.51
N PHE A 186 9.37 -15.92 18.01
CA PHE A 186 10.26 -15.89 16.85
C PHE A 186 9.43 -15.65 15.58
N LEU A 187 9.74 -14.59 14.84
CA LEU A 187 9.29 -14.46 13.45
C LEU A 187 9.90 -15.63 12.64
N PRO A 188 9.23 -16.13 11.58
CA PRO A 188 9.50 -17.44 10.98
C PRO A 188 10.81 -17.55 10.19
N PHE A 189 11.82 -16.73 10.49
CA PHE A 189 13.14 -16.76 9.85
C PHE A 189 14.28 -16.54 10.86
N GLY A 190 14.10 -16.87 12.14
CA GLY A 190 15.14 -16.62 13.16
C GLY A 190 15.41 -15.13 13.39
N ILE A 191 14.44 -14.28 13.06
CA ILE A 191 14.52 -12.85 13.31
C ILE A 191 14.19 -12.64 14.79
N GLU A 192 15.24 -12.44 15.57
CA GLU A 192 15.13 -11.91 16.93
C GLU A 192 15.02 -10.39 16.81
N LEU A 193 13.88 -9.82 17.22
CA LEU A 193 13.69 -8.37 17.27
C LEU A 193 14.42 -7.86 18.52
N SER A 194 15.74 -7.70 18.40
CA SER A 194 16.58 -7.20 19.49
C SER A 194 16.45 -5.68 19.60
N THR A 195 16.20 -5.16 20.79
CA THR A 195 16.21 -3.70 21.05
C THR A 195 17.63 -3.17 21.33
N GLU A 196 18.66 -3.75 20.71
CA GLU A 196 20.05 -3.64 21.17
C GLU A 196 20.69 -2.24 21.05
N ASN A 197 20.00 -1.19 20.60
CA ASN A 197 20.56 0.17 20.64
C ASN A 197 19.53 1.25 20.98
N ASN A 198 19.88 2.07 21.98
CA ASN A 198 19.30 3.35 22.42
C ASN A 198 17.93 3.71 21.85
N LEU A 199 16.90 3.04 22.34
CA LEU A 199 15.59 3.67 22.48
C LEU A 199 15.64 4.48 23.76
N SER A 200 16.09 5.74 23.68
CA SER A 200 15.84 6.65 24.80
C SER A 200 14.33 6.85 24.86
N TRP A 201 13.72 6.21 25.85
CA TRP A 201 12.39 6.57 26.33
C TRP A 201 12.58 7.81 27.19
N GLY A 202 12.97 8.92 26.55
CA GLY A 202 13.27 10.16 27.24
C GLY A 202 12.00 10.96 27.44
N GLU A 203 11.43 10.90 28.64
CA GLU A 203 11.04 12.18 29.24
C GLU A 203 12.33 12.98 29.47
N PRO A 204 12.31 14.32 29.32
CA PRO A 204 13.51 15.15 29.41
C PRO A 204 14.27 14.88 30.71
N GLU A 205 15.58 14.60 30.58
CA GLU A 205 16.49 14.13 31.63
C GLU A 205 16.71 15.10 32.81
N ASP A 206 15.98 16.21 32.87
CA ASP A 206 16.20 17.30 33.83
C ASP A 206 15.14 17.40 34.94
N SER A 207 14.19 16.45 35.05
CA SER A 207 13.27 16.43 36.20
C SER A 207 13.90 15.73 37.41
N GLU A 208 14.39 16.53 38.37
CA GLU A 208 14.91 16.05 39.67
C GLU A 208 13.91 15.19 40.48
N GLU A 209 12.66 15.08 40.05
CA GLU A 209 11.62 14.25 40.66
C GLU A 209 11.81 12.73 40.47
N ALA A 210 12.70 12.28 39.58
CA ALA A 210 12.90 10.85 39.30
C ALA A 210 13.72 10.07 40.38
N MET A 211 14.26 10.72 41.41
CA MET A 211 15.18 10.08 42.38
C MET A 211 14.54 9.49 43.65
N ARG A 212 13.20 9.43 43.79
CA ARG A 212 12.56 9.00 45.06
C ARG A 212 11.50 7.90 45.00
N GLN A 213 11.41 7.11 43.93
CA GLN A 213 10.47 5.98 43.90
C GLN A 213 11.20 4.63 43.82
N ASP A 214 11.12 3.90 44.94
CA ASP A 214 11.43 2.48 45.06
C ASP A 214 10.57 1.65 44.09
N GLU A 215 11.26 0.86 43.25
CA GLU A 215 11.04 -0.57 42.97
C GLU A 215 9.64 -1.12 42.62
N ASP A 216 8.82 -0.41 41.85
CA ASP A 216 7.84 -1.10 40.98
C ASP A 216 8.44 -1.25 39.58
N ASP A 217 9.04 -2.42 39.35
CA ASP A 217 9.64 -2.84 38.08
C ASP A 217 8.52 -3.11 37.05
N VAL A 218 7.87 -2.05 36.56
CA VAL A 218 6.75 -2.14 35.61
C VAL A 218 7.29 -2.64 34.28
N MET A 219 7.12 -3.94 34.03
CA MET A 219 7.33 -4.54 32.72
C MET A 219 6.35 -3.91 31.73
N VAL A 220 6.83 -2.98 30.91
CA VAL A 220 6.03 -2.45 29.79
C VAL A 220 6.10 -3.49 28.67
N SER A 221 5.01 -4.23 28.49
CA SER A 221 4.82 -5.08 27.32
C SER A 221 3.83 -4.46 26.34
N PHE A 222 4.10 -4.59 25.05
CA PHE A 222 3.12 -4.23 24.02
C PHE A 222 3.08 -5.28 22.91
N ASP A 223 1.88 -5.47 22.36
CA ASP A 223 1.61 -6.41 21.29
C ASP A 223 1.45 -5.65 19.97
N LEU A 224 2.17 -6.11 18.93
CA LEU A 224 1.98 -5.68 17.55
C LEU A 224 1.52 -6.86 16.71
N THR A 225 0.43 -6.72 15.97
CA THR A 225 0.05 -7.67 14.93
C THR A 225 0.55 -7.16 13.58
N VAL A 226 1.51 -7.87 13.00
CA VAL A 226 2.22 -7.48 11.79
C VAL A 226 1.94 -8.45 10.64
N MET A 227 1.99 -7.96 9.41
CA MET A 227 1.89 -8.75 8.19
C MET A 227 3.12 -8.52 7.30
N CYS A 228 3.72 -9.62 6.84
CA CYS A 228 4.83 -9.55 5.89
C CYS A 228 4.32 -9.09 4.52
N VAL A 229 4.80 -7.96 4.04
CA VAL A 229 4.35 -7.38 2.76
C VAL A 229 5.28 -7.75 1.62
N GLN A 230 6.58 -7.75 1.89
CA GLN A 230 7.62 -7.97 0.90
C GLN A 230 8.81 -8.63 1.58
N LYS A 231 9.47 -9.55 0.87
CA LYS A 231 10.75 -10.09 1.31
C LYS A 231 11.82 -9.79 0.28
N SER A 232 12.91 -9.19 0.76
CA SER A 232 14.14 -9.03 0.00
C SER A 232 15.32 -9.71 0.66
N ASP A 233 16.09 -10.43 -0.14
CA ASP A 233 17.26 -11.18 0.34
C ASP A 233 18.37 -10.24 0.83
N ALA A 234 18.47 -9.03 0.28
CA ALA A 234 19.46 -8.03 0.69
C ALA A 234 18.97 -7.10 1.82
N ILE A 235 17.68 -6.78 1.85
CA ILE A 235 17.11 -5.70 2.68
C ILE A 235 16.36 -6.25 3.91
N GLY A 236 16.02 -7.54 3.90
CA GLY A 236 15.16 -8.17 4.89
C GLY A 236 13.66 -8.03 4.57
N PRO A 237 12.79 -8.67 5.36
CA PRO A 237 11.34 -8.56 5.18
C PRO A 237 10.81 -7.19 5.60
N GLU A 238 9.84 -6.64 4.88
CA GLU A 238 9.11 -5.42 5.25
C GLU A 238 7.74 -5.81 5.84
N TRP A 239 7.37 -5.21 6.98
CA TRP A 239 6.20 -5.60 7.78
C TRP A 239 5.22 -4.44 7.92
N LEU A 240 3.96 -4.65 7.55
CA LEU A 240 2.87 -3.72 7.83
C LEU A 240 2.29 -4.01 9.22
N VAL A 241 2.18 -3.00 10.07
CA VAL A 241 1.46 -3.10 11.35
C VAL A 241 -0.04 -2.99 11.09
N LEU A 242 -0.74 -4.09 11.34
CA LEU A 242 -2.19 -4.18 11.18
C LEU A 242 -2.95 -3.78 12.45
N ASP A 243 -2.34 -4.00 13.62
CA ASP A 243 -2.87 -3.60 14.92
C ASP A 243 -1.72 -3.49 15.93
N GLY A 244 -1.90 -2.68 16.98
CA GLY A 244 -0.94 -2.54 18.06
C GLY A 244 -0.76 -1.11 18.55
N ARG A 245 -0.30 -0.99 19.79
CA ARG A 245 0.00 0.31 20.43
C ARG A 245 1.41 0.30 20.98
N ARG A 246 2.09 1.45 20.94
CA ARG A 246 3.41 1.66 21.54
C ARG A 246 3.31 2.81 22.54
N GLY A 247 3.43 2.51 23.84
CA GLY A 247 3.37 3.56 24.88
C GLY A 247 2.04 4.35 24.88
N GLY A 248 0.94 3.74 24.43
CA GLY A 248 -0.36 4.40 24.27
C GLY A 248 -0.63 4.96 22.87
N GLU A 249 0.40 5.17 22.05
CA GLU A 249 0.28 5.63 20.66
C GLU A 249 -0.14 4.49 19.72
N GLU A 250 -1.05 4.75 18.79
CA GLU A 250 -1.51 3.77 17.80
C GLU A 250 -0.49 3.64 16.66
N MET A 251 0.06 2.44 16.47
CA MET A 251 1.11 2.18 15.44
C MET A 251 0.53 1.67 14.11
N LYS A 252 -0.77 1.77 13.96
CA LYS A 252 -1.54 1.06 12.94
C LYS A 252 -1.37 1.72 11.57
N GLY A 253 -1.06 0.91 10.55
CA GLY A 253 -0.88 1.37 9.18
C GLY A 253 0.56 1.71 8.81
N CYS A 254 1.46 1.80 9.79
CA CYS A 254 2.88 2.01 9.56
C CYS A 254 3.55 0.75 8.98
N VAL A 255 4.53 0.93 8.10
CA VAL A 255 5.35 -0.14 7.54
C VAL A 255 6.77 -0.06 8.12
N PHE A 256 7.32 -1.19 8.52
CA PHE A 256 8.64 -1.30 9.15
C PHE A 256 9.57 -2.16 8.31
N LYS A 257 10.85 -1.81 8.34
CA LYS A 257 11.90 -2.69 7.84
C LYS A 257 12.23 -3.74 8.90
N GLY A 258 12.09 -5.01 8.55
CA GLY A 258 12.61 -6.14 9.33
C GLY A 258 14.08 -6.39 9.02
N SER A 259 14.97 -6.12 9.95
CA SER A 259 16.34 -6.64 9.99
C SER A 259 16.45 -7.76 11.02
N TYR A 260 17.51 -8.58 10.93
CA TYR A 260 17.87 -9.61 11.92
C TYR A 260 18.36 -8.97 13.25
N GLY A 261 17.55 -8.10 13.85
CA GLY A 261 17.88 -7.30 15.02
C GLY A 261 17.31 -5.88 15.00
N THR A 262 16.10 -5.67 14.45
CA THR A 262 15.53 -4.32 14.24
C THR A 262 15.56 -3.46 15.50
N ARG A 263 16.34 -2.38 15.39
CA ARG A 263 16.18 -1.19 16.23
C ARG A 263 14.77 -0.66 15.97
N ALA A 264 14.04 -0.22 17.00
CA ALA A 264 12.66 0.29 16.84
C ALA A 264 12.60 1.71 16.20
N GLY A 265 13.45 1.94 15.19
CA GLY A 265 13.63 3.20 14.46
C GLY A 265 13.52 3.09 12.92
N ASP A 266 13.38 1.91 12.31
CA ASP A 266 13.28 1.80 10.85
C ASP A 266 11.82 1.81 10.36
N VAL A 267 11.04 2.81 10.78
CA VAL A 267 9.76 3.10 10.12
C VAL A 267 10.09 3.43 8.66
N ILE A 268 9.58 2.61 7.75
CA ILE A 268 9.76 2.78 6.30
C ILE A 268 8.81 3.85 5.76
N SER A 269 7.62 3.90 6.35
CA SER A 269 6.48 4.70 5.92
C SER A 269 5.46 4.81 7.06
N ASP A 270 4.87 5.97 7.24
CA ASP A 270 3.87 6.22 8.29
C ASP A 270 2.48 5.70 7.89
N GLY A 271 2.25 5.47 6.58
CA GLY A 271 1.01 4.91 6.05
C GLY A 271 1.20 3.86 4.96
N TRP A 272 0.10 3.22 4.55
CA TRP A 272 0.11 2.23 3.48
C TRP A 272 0.27 2.88 2.11
N ILE A 273 -0.38 4.02 1.89
CA ILE A 273 -0.31 4.71 0.58
C ILE A 273 1.09 5.27 0.34
N GLU A 274 1.70 5.85 1.37
CA GLU A 274 3.07 6.36 1.31
C GLU A 274 4.07 5.23 1.03
N PHE A 275 3.85 4.03 1.60
CA PHE A 275 4.65 2.86 1.30
C PHE A 275 4.57 2.49 -0.19
N LEU A 276 3.36 2.48 -0.77
CA LEU A 276 3.19 2.23 -2.20
C LEU A 276 3.83 3.32 -3.08
N GLU A 277 3.76 4.59 -2.67
CA GLU A 277 4.45 5.71 -3.36
C GLU A 277 5.97 5.51 -3.37
N ARG A 278 6.54 5.04 -2.26
CA ARG A 278 7.95 4.69 -2.14
C ARG A 278 8.31 3.52 -3.05
N GLU A 279 7.48 2.48 -3.12
CA GLU A 279 7.74 1.33 -4.00
C GLU A 279 7.61 1.67 -5.50
N LEU A 280 6.70 2.58 -5.85
CA LEU A 280 6.64 3.15 -7.20
C LEU A 280 7.95 3.87 -7.54
N LYS A 281 8.41 4.75 -6.64
CA LYS A 281 9.68 5.48 -6.80
C LYS A 281 10.88 4.54 -6.88
N ARG A 282 10.93 3.51 -6.03
CA ARG A 282 11.98 2.47 -6.08
C ARG A 282 12.02 1.81 -7.47
N GLY A 283 10.86 1.54 -8.08
CA GLY A 283 10.76 1.05 -9.44
C GLY A 283 11.31 2.02 -10.49
N GLU A 284 11.08 3.32 -10.33
CA GLU A 284 11.64 4.38 -11.18
C GLU A 284 13.16 4.44 -11.07
N ASP A 285 13.69 4.45 -9.85
CA ASP A 285 15.13 4.53 -9.58
C ASP A 285 15.87 3.32 -10.16
N VAL A 286 15.31 2.12 -10.04
CA VAL A 286 15.86 0.90 -10.64
C VAL A 286 15.89 1.01 -12.16
N LEU A 287 14.79 1.42 -12.80
CA LEU A 287 14.74 1.60 -14.25
C LEU A 287 15.79 2.61 -14.73
N ASN A 288 15.89 3.76 -14.05
CA ASN A 288 16.87 4.80 -14.37
C ASN A 288 18.31 4.33 -14.17
N GLY A 289 18.57 3.51 -13.14
CA GLY A 289 19.88 2.92 -12.88
C GLY A 289 20.32 1.92 -13.96
N TYR A 290 19.38 1.14 -14.52
CA TYR A 290 19.65 0.26 -15.66
C TYR A 290 19.89 1.02 -16.96
N VAL A 291 19.14 2.11 -17.16
CA VAL A 291 19.24 2.99 -18.33
C VAL A 291 20.59 3.72 -18.40
N ALA A 292 21.20 4.05 -17.26
CA ALA A 292 22.35 4.94 -17.18
C ALA A 292 23.66 4.46 -17.86
N PRO A 293 23.96 3.14 -18.03
CA PRO A 293 25.11 2.72 -18.83
C PRO A 293 24.76 2.05 -20.17
N THR A 294 23.53 1.58 -20.39
CA THR A 294 23.22 0.69 -21.54
C THR A 294 22.42 1.34 -22.67
N LEU A 295 21.78 2.49 -22.44
CA LEU A 295 20.98 3.17 -23.48
C LEU A 295 21.77 4.10 -24.42
N VAL A 296 23.10 4.13 -24.32
CA VAL A 296 23.95 4.68 -25.39
C VAL A 296 23.97 3.73 -26.61
N GLU A 297 23.60 2.46 -26.48
CA GLU A 297 23.65 1.50 -27.60
C GLU A 297 22.30 0.93 -28.05
N TYR A 298 21.27 0.89 -27.19
CA TYR A 298 19.99 0.24 -27.55
C TYR A 298 19.00 1.09 -28.35
N ASN A 299 19.22 2.41 -28.49
CA ASN A 299 18.45 3.24 -29.42
C ASN A 299 18.87 3.06 -30.90
N PHE A 300 19.83 2.17 -31.20
CA PHE A 300 20.27 1.87 -32.57
C PHE A 300 19.69 0.57 -33.16
N LEU A 301 19.00 -0.25 -32.36
CA LEU A 301 18.35 -1.47 -32.84
C LEU A 301 16.84 -1.24 -32.78
N GLY A 302 16.28 -0.77 -33.89
CA GLY A 302 14.85 -0.52 -34.09
C GLY A 302 13.97 -1.77 -33.94
N ILE A 303 13.86 -2.28 -32.72
CA ILE A 303 12.82 -3.21 -32.33
C ILE A 303 11.56 -2.35 -32.19
N GLY A 304 10.82 -2.27 -33.29
CA GLY A 304 9.52 -1.62 -33.33
C GLY A 304 8.64 -2.18 -32.21
N CYS A 305 8.11 -1.27 -31.39
CA CYS A 305 7.02 -1.58 -30.50
C CYS A 305 5.90 -2.16 -31.39
N PRO A 306 5.48 -3.43 -31.22
CA PRO A 306 4.40 -3.97 -32.02
C PRO A 306 3.17 -3.11 -31.78
N ASP A 307 2.55 -2.64 -32.86
CA ASP A 307 1.37 -1.77 -32.86
C ASP A 307 0.37 -2.22 -31.80
N SER A 308 0.34 -1.53 -30.67
CA SER A 308 -0.64 -1.75 -29.62
C SER A 308 -1.97 -1.17 -30.12
N ASN A 309 -2.69 -1.97 -30.90
CA ASN A 309 -4.12 -1.78 -31.19
C ASN A 309 -5.00 -2.06 -29.96
N ASP A 310 -4.43 -2.06 -28.76
CA ASP A 310 -5.23 -2.01 -27.55
C ASP A 310 -5.98 -0.67 -27.56
N PRO A 311 -7.32 -0.69 -27.43
CA PRO A 311 -8.08 0.53 -27.31
C PRO A 311 -7.51 1.35 -26.13
N PRO A 312 -7.56 2.69 -26.18
CA PRO A 312 -7.26 3.50 -25.00
C PRO A 312 -8.25 3.11 -23.90
N LEU A 313 -7.79 2.26 -22.97
CA LEU A 313 -8.64 1.67 -21.96
C LEU A 313 -8.79 2.61 -20.76
N LEU A 314 -9.99 3.19 -20.72
CA LEU A 314 -10.67 3.78 -19.58
C LEU A 314 -10.81 2.80 -18.41
#